data_AF-A0AB37URQ5-F1
#
_entry.id   AF-A0AB37URQ5-F1
#
_cell.length_a   1.000
_cell.length_b   1.000
_cell.length_c   1.000
_cell.angle_alpha   90.00
_cell.angle_beta   90.00
_cell.angle_gamma   90.00
#
_symmetry.space_group_name_H-M   'P 1'
#
loop_
_entity.id
_entity.type
_entity.pdbx_description
1 polymer ?
#
loop_
_entity_poly.entity_id
_entity_poly.type
_entity_poly.pdbx_seq_one_letter_code
_entity_poly.pdbx_strand_id
1 'polypeptide(L)'
;MDKSNTSTGSECKLLTWQQQAVDWLLLGFSQEVIAAELGIGRETLDSWCKDKSSFAIALESRRQELRIEALSMENLFGQSINRVERELNDNGSFEKEDVKVAFDIIKLLSPYKYLRISEQSV
;
A
#
# COMPACT_ATOMS: atom_id res chain seq x y z
N MET A 1 -25.83 -32.72 0.66
CA MET A 1 -25.54 -31.28 0.76
C MET A 1 -24.20 -31.15 1.44
N ASP A 2 -23.13 -31.11 0.64
CA ASP A 2 -21.77 -30.89 1.12
C ASP A 2 -21.63 -29.44 1.57
N LYS A 3 -21.44 -29.26 2.88
CA LYS A 3 -20.92 -27.99 3.41
C LYS A 3 -19.40 -28.10 3.36
N SER A 4 -18.84 -27.82 2.18
CA SER A 4 -17.42 -27.54 2.02
C SER A 4 -17.08 -26.31 2.86
N ASN A 5 -16.72 -26.53 4.12
CA ASN A 5 -16.00 -25.53 4.91
C ASN A 5 -14.63 -25.37 4.28
N THR A 6 -14.53 -24.48 3.29
CA THR A 6 -13.27 -23.85 2.93
C THR A 6 -12.86 -22.97 4.10
N SER A 7 -12.17 -23.57 5.07
CA SER A 7 -11.36 -22.88 6.06
C SER A 7 -10.27 -22.13 5.30
N THR A 8 -10.59 -20.92 4.84
CA THR A 8 -9.66 -19.99 4.23
C THR A 8 -8.65 -19.54 5.28
N GLY A 9 -7.41 -19.99 5.11
CA GLY A 9 -6.22 -19.40 5.74
C GLY A 9 -6.07 -19.70 7.22
N SER A 10 -4.94 -20.32 7.60
CA SER A 10 -4.49 -20.31 8.98
C SER A 10 -4.29 -18.85 9.40
N GLU A 11 -5.22 -18.27 10.15
CA GLU A 11 -5.00 -16.99 10.83
C GLU A 11 -3.79 -17.16 11.75
N CYS A 12 -2.64 -16.62 11.33
CA CYS A 12 -1.47 -16.52 12.18
C CYS A 12 -1.81 -15.55 13.32
N LYS A 13 -2.25 -16.08 14.46
CA LYS A 13 -2.60 -15.27 15.63
C LYS A 13 -1.35 -14.62 16.20
N LEU A 14 -1.10 -13.39 15.80
CA LEU A 14 -0.13 -12.50 16.44
C LEU A 14 -0.71 -11.93 17.73
N LEU A 15 0.18 -11.61 18.68
CA LEU A 15 -0.19 -10.80 19.83
C LEU A 15 -0.45 -9.36 19.39
N THR A 16 -1.30 -8.62 20.10
CA THR A 16 -1.69 -7.23 19.74
C THR A 16 -0.50 -6.30 19.52
N TRP A 17 0.53 -6.41 20.35
CA TRP A 17 1.74 -5.59 20.25
C TRP A 17 2.65 -6.02 19.07
N GLN A 18 2.57 -7.29 18.64
CA GLN A 18 3.23 -7.73 17.40
C GLN A 18 2.48 -7.20 16.17
N GLN A 19 1.15 -7.15 16.20
CA GLN A 19 0.37 -6.51 15.15
C GLN A 19 0.73 -5.02 15.00
N GLN A 20 0.87 -4.32 16.13
CA GLN A 20 1.32 -2.93 16.15
C GLN A 20 2.72 -2.75 15.53
N ALA A 21 3.64 -3.69 15.79
CA ALA A 21 4.97 -3.69 15.17
C ALA A 21 4.90 -3.85 13.64
N VAL A 22 3.99 -4.71 13.14
CA VAL A 22 3.72 -4.84 11.69
C VAL A 22 3.25 -3.51 11.12
N ASP A 23 2.27 -2.86 11.75
CA ASP A 23 1.73 -1.59 11.28
C ASP A 23 2.81 -0.49 11.24
N TRP A 24 3.69 -0.43 12.25
CA TRP A 24 4.81 0.51 12.25
C TRP A 24 5.86 0.22 11.17
N LEU A 25 6.16 -1.05 10.90
CA LEU A 25 7.04 -1.41 9.77
C LEU A 25 6.46 -0.96 8.44
N LEU A 26 5.14 -1.07 8.25
CA LEU A 26 4.45 -0.63 7.03
C LEU A 26 4.43 0.89 6.87
N LEU A 27 4.42 1.64 7.98
CA LEU A 27 4.54 3.09 8.00
C LEU A 27 5.99 3.58 7.79
N GLY A 28 6.96 2.68 7.69
CA GLY A 28 8.36 3.00 7.42
C GLY A 28 9.18 3.38 8.66
N PHE A 29 8.71 3.06 9.87
CA PHE A 29 9.53 3.22 11.07
C PHE A 29 10.72 2.22 11.05
N SER A 30 11.88 2.68 11.53
CA SER A 30 13.05 1.81 11.66
C SER A 30 12.84 0.71 12.70
N GLN A 31 13.51 -0.43 12.53
CA GLN A 31 13.46 -1.54 13.49
C GLN A 31 13.99 -1.12 14.87
N GLU A 32 14.97 -0.22 14.92
CA GLU A 32 15.53 0.34 16.15
C GLU A 32 14.47 1.09 16.96
N VAL A 33 13.70 1.95 16.30
CA VAL A 33 12.61 2.71 16.94
C VAL A 33 11.51 1.77 17.44
N ILE A 34 11.08 0.83 16.59
CA ILE A 34 10.02 -0.11 16.96
C ILE A 34 10.44 -0.98 18.14
N ALA A 35 11.66 -1.53 18.11
CA ALA A 35 12.17 -2.37 19.19
C ALA A 35 12.24 -1.62 20.53
N ALA A 36 12.68 -0.35 20.51
CA ALA A 36 12.71 0.51 21.68
C ALA A 36 11.30 0.76 22.26
N GLU A 37 10.32 1.09 21.41
CA GLU A 37 8.93 1.33 21.83
C GLU A 37 8.24 0.08 22.40
N LEU A 38 8.59 -1.11 21.89
CA LEU A 38 8.04 -2.38 22.38
C LEU A 38 8.80 -2.96 23.58
N GLY A 39 9.93 -2.35 23.97
CA GLY A 39 10.77 -2.87 25.04
C GLY A 39 11.40 -4.23 24.73
N ILE A 40 11.71 -4.50 23.46
CA ILE A 40 12.36 -5.75 23.00
C ILE A 40 13.73 -5.46 22.39
N GLY A 41 14.57 -6.50 22.29
CA GLY A 41 15.83 -6.40 21.54
C GLY A 41 15.60 -6.27 20.04
N ARG A 42 16.44 -5.50 19.34
CA ARG A 42 16.36 -5.35 17.88
C ARG A 42 16.49 -6.71 17.17
N GLU A 43 17.36 -7.57 17.66
CA GLU A 43 17.57 -8.93 17.17
C GLU A 43 16.32 -9.81 17.29
N THR A 44 15.46 -9.52 18.28
CA THR A 44 14.18 -10.21 18.42
C THR A 44 13.25 -9.81 17.28
N LEU A 45 13.11 -8.51 17.00
CA LEU A 45 12.30 -8.00 15.89
C LEU A 45 12.86 -8.47 14.53
N ASP A 46 14.19 -8.45 14.35
CA ASP A 46 14.86 -8.97 13.15
C ASP A 46 14.55 -10.47 12.96
N SER A 47 14.59 -11.26 14.03
CA SER A 47 14.26 -12.69 13.95
C SER A 47 12.82 -12.95 13.50
N TRP A 48 11.88 -12.06 13.86
CA TRP A 48 10.50 -12.17 13.43
C TRP A 48 10.30 -11.79 11.97
N CYS A 49 11.11 -10.89 11.43
CA CYS A 49 11.03 -10.50 10.03
C CYS A 49 11.54 -11.59 9.07
N LYS A 50 12.24 -12.62 9.57
CA LYS A 50 12.79 -13.71 8.77
C LYS A 50 11.73 -14.75 8.37
N ASP A 51 11.99 -15.40 7.23
CA ASP A 51 11.07 -16.32 6.58
C ASP A 51 10.50 -17.42 7.50
N LYS A 52 9.21 -17.71 7.30
CA LYS A 52 8.39 -18.75 7.97
C LYS A 52 7.91 -18.43 9.39
N SER A 53 8.21 -17.27 9.95
CA SER A 53 7.55 -16.83 11.19
C SER A 53 6.10 -16.39 10.89
N SER A 54 5.21 -16.50 11.87
CA SER A 54 3.84 -15.96 11.77
C SER A 54 3.83 -14.45 11.52
N PHE A 55 4.83 -13.76 12.05
CA PHE A 55 5.03 -12.33 11.90
C PHE A 55 5.40 -11.94 10.47
N ALA A 56 6.37 -12.63 9.87
CA ALA A 56 6.80 -12.40 8.49
C ALA A 56 5.66 -12.65 7.50
N ILE A 57 4.88 -13.71 7.74
CA ILE A 57 3.69 -14.02 6.93
C ILE A 57 2.64 -12.91 7.04
N ALA A 58 2.35 -12.43 8.25
CA ALA A 58 1.39 -11.34 8.46
C ALA A 58 1.88 -10.02 7.83
N LEU A 59 3.17 -9.70 7.98
CA LEU A 59 3.77 -8.52 7.37
C LEU A 59 3.67 -8.56 5.84
N GLU A 60 3.98 -9.70 5.21
CA GLU A 60 3.87 -9.83 3.76
C GLU A 60 2.41 -9.82 3.29
N SER A 61 1.49 -10.47 4.00
CA SER A 61 0.05 -10.38 3.69
C SER A 61 -0.42 -8.93 3.67
N ARG A 62 -0.07 -8.15 4.69
CA ARG A 62 -0.48 -6.75 4.79
C ARG A 62 0.19 -5.87 3.74
N ARG A 63 1.44 -6.16 3.35
CA ARG A 63 2.09 -5.51 2.19
C ARG A 63 1.34 -5.79 0.89
N GLN A 64 0.89 -7.02 0.67
CA GLN A 64 0.10 -7.37 -0.52
C GLN A 64 -1.25 -6.65 -0.53
N GLU A 65 -1.94 -6.58 0.60
CA GLU A 65 -3.19 -5.82 0.74
C GLU A 65 -2.99 -4.34 0.38
N LEU A 66 -1.95 -3.69 0.93
CA LEU A 66 -1.62 -2.30 0.61
C LEU A 66 -1.25 -2.11 -0.88
N ARG A 67 -0.57 -3.08 -1.51
CA ARG A 67 -0.29 -3.06 -2.95
C ARG A 67 -1.59 -3.12 -3.77
N ILE A 68 -2.52 -4.00 -3.41
CA ILE A 68 -3.82 -4.13 -4.08
C ILE A 68 -4.64 -2.86 -3.92
N GLU A 69 -4.68 -2.29 -2.71
CA GLU A 69 -5.35 -1.01 -2.45
C GLU A 69 -4.72 0.13 -3.25
N ALA A 70 -3.39 0.21 -3.31
CA ALA A 70 -2.69 1.22 -4.10
C ALA A 70 -3.01 1.11 -5.61
N LEU A 71 -3.05 -0.10 -6.18
CA LEU A 71 -3.44 -0.33 -7.57
C LEU A 71 -4.90 0.09 -7.84
N SER A 72 -5.79 -0.19 -6.89
CA SER A 72 -7.20 0.23 -6.97
C SER A 72 -7.33 1.76 -6.97
N MET A 73 -6.58 2.43 -6.09
CA MET A 73 -6.54 3.89 -6.00
C MET A 73 -5.93 4.53 -7.26
N GLU A 74 -4.89 3.93 -7.83
CA GLU A 74 -4.32 4.37 -9.11
C GLU A 74 -5.35 4.26 -10.25
N ASN A 75 -6.10 3.16 -10.31
CA ASN A 75 -7.16 2.99 -11.29
C ASN A 75 -8.28 4.04 -11.12
N LEU A 76 -8.76 4.26 -9.90
CA LEU A 76 -9.76 5.30 -9.60
C LEU A 76 -9.28 6.71 -9.97
N PHE A 77 -8.01 7.00 -9.73
CA PHE A 77 -7.40 8.27 -10.16
C PHE A 77 -7.42 8.40 -11.70
N GLY A 78 -6.97 7.37 -12.43
CA GLY A 78 -7.03 7.34 -13.89
C GLY A 78 -8.45 7.54 -14.44
N GLN A 79 -9.44 6.88 -13.84
CA GLN A 79 -10.85 7.05 -14.21
C GLN A 79 -11.35 8.47 -13.97
N SER A 80 -10.96 9.08 -12.85
CA SER A 80 -11.34 10.44 -12.49
C SER A 80 -10.72 11.46 -13.46
N ILE A 81 -9.44 11.30 -13.82
CA ILE A 81 -8.78 12.11 -14.84
C ILE A 81 -9.49 11.97 -16.19
N ASN A 82 -9.81 10.75 -16.62
CA ASN A 82 -10.53 10.52 -17.88
C ASN A 82 -11.96 11.10 -17.88
N ARG A 83 -12.59 11.22 -16.69
CA ARG A 83 -13.90 11.87 -16.55
C ARG A 83 -13.78 13.38 -16.70
N VAL A 84 -12.80 13.99 -16.04
CA VAL A 84 -12.51 15.43 -16.15
C VAL A 84 -12.10 15.79 -17.58
N GLU A 85 -11.26 14.97 -18.22
CA GLU A 85 -10.86 15.16 -19.62
C GLU A 85 -12.05 15.22 -20.57
N ARG A 86 -13.04 14.33 -20.38
CA ARG A 86 -14.27 14.33 -21.18
C ARG A 86 -15.08 15.60 -20.97
N GLU A 87 -15.32 15.98 -19.72
CA GLU A 87 -16.07 17.20 -19.41
C GLU A 87 -15.39 18.48 -19.94
N LEU A 88 -14.06 18.55 -19.89
CA LEU A 88 -13.28 19.67 -20.44
C LEU A 88 -13.26 19.70 -21.97
N ASN A 89 -13.35 18.55 -22.63
CA ASN A 89 -13.53 18.48 -24.08
C ASN A 89 -14.96 18.90 -24.47
N ASP A 90 -15.96 18.35 -23.79
CA ASP A 90 -17.38 18.57 -24.11
C ASP A 90 -17.80 20.04 -23.96
N ASN A 91 -17.15 20.78 -23.06
CA ASN A 91 -17.40 22.20 -22.83
C ASN A 91 -16.46 23.16 -23.59
N GLY A 92 -15.59 22.64 -24.46
CA GLY A 92 -14.64 23.44 -25.25
C GLY A 92 -13.50 24.09 -24.44
N SER A 93 -13.31 23.73 -23.17
CA SER A 93 -12.28 24.36 -22.32
C SER A 93 -10.85 24.11 -22.81
N PHE A 94 -10.60 23.00 -23.51
CA PHE A 94 -9.29 22.71 -24.12
C PHE A 94 -8.95 23.55 -25.36
N GLU A 95 -9.86 24.40 -25.84
CA GLU A 95 -9.50 25.45 -26.81
C GLU A 95 -8.53 26.47 -26.20
N LYS A 96 -8.48 26.55 -24.86
CA LYS A 96 -7.52 27.38 -24.14
C LYS A 96 -6.28 26.57 -23.79
N GLU A 97 -5.15 26.98 -24.38
CA GLU A 97 -3.87 26.27 -24.24
C GLU A 97 -3.40 26.17 -22.77
N ASP A 98 -3.69 27.18 -21.94
CA ASP A 98 -3.39 27.19 -20.51
C ASP A 98 -4.11 26.07 -19.75
N VAL A 99 -5.39 25.82 -20.07
CA VAL A 99 -6.17 24.73 -19.48
C VAL A 99 -5.60 23.37 -19.88
N LYS A 100 -5.23 23.23 -21.16
CA LYS A 100 -4.63 22.00 -21.68
C LYS A 100 -3.29 21.70 -21.01
N VAL A 101 -2.39 22.68 -20.93
CA VAL A 101 -1.09 22.55 -20.26
C VAL A 101 -1.26 22.23 -18.77
N ALA A 102 -2.16 22.91 -18.06
CA ALA A 102 -2.43 22.62 -16.65
C ALA A 102 -2.92 21.18 -16.46
N PHE A 103 -3.78 20.69 -17.35
CA PHE A 103 -4.28 19.32 -17.29
C PHE A 103 -3.20 18.27 -17.60
N ASP A 104 -2.32 18.54 -18.56
CA ASP A 104 -1.18 17.68 -18.88
C ASP A 104 -0.18 17.59 -17.71
N ILE A 105 0.04 18.69 -16.98
CA ILE A 105 0.85 18.69 -15.76
C ILE A 105 0.21 17.80 -14.68
N ILE A 106 -1.12 17.88 -14.47
CA ILE A 106 -1.83 17.03 -13.51
C ILE A 106 -1.69 15.54 -13.88
N LYS A 107 -1.81 15.19 -15.16
CA LYS A 107 -1.58 13.82 -15.67
C LYS A 107 -0.14 13.35 -15.43
N LEU A 108 0.83 14.24 -15.58
CA LEU A 108 2.24 13.94 -15.36
C LEU A 108 2.53 13.70 -13.87
N LEU A 109 1.97 14.55 -12.99
CA LEU A 109 2.16 14.54 -11.55
C LEU A 109 1.34 13.45 -10.82
N SER A 110 0.82 12.44 -11.54
CA SER A 110 0.07 11.33 -10.92
C SER A 110 0.81 10.85 -9.66
N PRO A 111 0.21 11.01 -8.45
CA PRO A 111 0.90 10.74 -7.19
C PRO A 111 1.29 9.27 -7.06
N TYR A 112 0.63 8.39 -7.83
CA TYR A 112 0.89 6.96 -7.88
C TYR A 112 2.09 6.57 -8.76
N LYS A 113 2.54 7.44 -9.69
CA LYS A 113 3.79 7.18 -10.45
C LYS A 113 5.03 7.21 -9.55
N TYR A 114 4.97 7.94 -8.43
CA TYR A 114 6.06 8.06 -7.46
C TYR A 114 5.99 7.02 -6.34
N LEU A 115 4.81 6.42 -6.13
CA LEU A 115 4.63 5.25 -5.28
C LEU A 115 5.14 3.99 -5.99
N ARG A 116 6.41 3.99 -6.42
CA ARG A 116 7.14 2.72 -6.45
C ARG A 116 7.25 2.32 -4.99
N ILE A 117 6.27 1.56 -4.50
CA ILE A 117 6.37 0.79 -3.27
C ILE A 117 7.72 0.12 -3.40
N SER A 118 8.69 0.65 -2.67
CA SER A 118 10.07 0.30 -2.88
C SER A 118 10.14 -1.20 -2.73
N GLU A 119 10.55 -1.88 -3.80
CA GLU A 119 11.15 -3.19 -3.74
C GLU A 119 12.45 -3.06 -2.92
N GLN A 120 12.35 -2.61 -1.66
CA GLN A 120 13.39 -2.79 -0.67
C GLN A 120 13.28 -4.26 -0.26
N SER A 121 13.81 -5.08 -1.18
CA SER A 121 14.93 -5.99 -0.93
C SER A 121 14.73 -6.90 0.28
N VAL A 122 14.50 -8.17 -0.04
CA VAL A 122 14.98 -9.41 0.62
C VAL A 122 15.53 -9.23 2.04
#